data_AF-A0A661Z4X9-F1
#
_entry.id   AF-A0A661Z4X9-F1
#
_cell.length_a   1.000
_cell.length_b   1.000
_cell.length_c   1.000
_cell.angle_alpha   90.00
_cell.angle_beta   90.00
_cell.angle_gamma   90.00
#
_symmetry.space_group_name_H-M   'P 1'
#
loop_
_entity.id
_entity.type
_entity.pdbx_description
1 polymer ?
#
loop_
_entity_poly.entity_id
_entity_poly.type
_entity_poly.pdbx_seq_one_letter_code
_entity_poly.pdbx_strand_id
1 'polypeptide(L)'
;KYSDEYNVEQSKYAGEYNEYIVDFSHPYIEIDNNKCILCSRCIRICDEVVGANALGLVNRGFTSFVAPSMTDSLTETNCQTCGLCIDTCPTGAIRENLIFKPGPVATEPLYAIDIYGSEGVAMNLLSHKRKFVMGVEGTVGLINPQTTIGRKPKFGYQFYNDTSRITTPLLKRNGKFEEISFGEALSLVYDKIKATEAMQNIFFAGARMTNEEIYLIQKFAKEGVGTPYVASFSYLGRGSQMYSNNAVANVPFEDLIKTSKIFIFGADLINENDFTGFLVNEARTKNNCSVNFISETKNEKMSHKVDTELFIDSYYYFIKALNFYFIKKNLLNRMFIDSRTEGFEEYKQDILKPNLDSLLEKAGVTYEQMITVAKEFNNDQNAVIIFSEKYINAETSIELYNLAMITGKLGKKASGILSLKEKNNSQGIFDMGAMPCIDTGSIYKGYKPDKKIIPSMKKGDYKNIFIFGEDPIGTAKDINEVTSWFGKQDFLVVQDYFITETAKEADLILPASYAIESDGSFTNTQRVIQQFEKQIDSPIKFNNFEQLSILNDKFKLTAHSSVNDVFMEIGEKLPLRRLDKKFSFKITNKEQTKSYFNHGADYIVKRFDEEFEQRFK
;
A
#
# COMPACT_ATOMS: atom_id res chain seq x y z
N LYS A 1 28.23 -5.38 -22.84
CA LYS A 1 27.83 -4.00 -23.25
C LYS A 1 29.03 -3.08 -23.41
N TYR A 2 29.63 -2.53 -22.34
CA TYR A 2 30.69 -1.53 -22.51
C TYR A 2 31.94 -2.08 -23.21
N SER A 3 32.37 -3.31 -22.89
CA SER A 3 33.47 -3.96 -23.61
C SER A 3 33.18 -4.07 -25.11
N ASP A 4 31.94 -4.39 -25.49
CA ASP A 4 31.52 -4.47 -26.90
C ASP A 4 31.43 -3.07 -27.54
N GLU A 5 30.85 -2.10 -26.84
CA GLU A 5 30.69 -0.70 -27.29
C GLU A 5 32.02 -0.03 -27.58
N TYR A 6 33.01 -0.24 -26.72
CA TYR A 6 34.36 0.29 -26.89
C TYR A 6 35.28 -0.62 -27.74
N ASN A 7 34.75 -1.72 -28.30
CA ASN A 7 35.50 -2.71 -29.08
C ASN A 7 36.77 -3.18 -28.34
N VAL A 8 36.64 -3.47 -27.05
CA VAL A 8 37.75 -3.92 -26.22
C VAL A 8 38.09 -5.37 -26.58
N GLU A 9 39.19 -5.54 -27.30
CA GLU A 9 39.78 -6.85 -27.54
C GLU A 9 40.86 -7.14 -26.49
N GLN A 10 40.64 -8.19 -25.69
CA GLN A 10 41.63 -8.63 -24.71
C GLN A 10 42.73 -9.44 -25.42
N SER A 11 43.77 -8.76 -25.91
CA SER A 11 44.86 -9.42 -26.65
C SER A 11 45.96 -10.00 -25.74
N LYS A 12 46.21 -9.40 -24.56
CA LYS A 12 47.13 -9.92 -23.52
C LYS A 12 46.71 -9.47 -22.12
N TYR A 13 46.64 -10.43 -21.18
CA TYR A 13 46.70 -10.18 -19.73
C TYR A 13 47.40 -11.38 -19.08
N ALA A 14 48.41 -11.12 -18.24
CA ALA A 14 49.10 -12.14 -17.47
C ALA A 14 49.34 -11.59 -16.06
N GLY A 15 49.01 -12.36 -15.04
CA GLY A 15 49.11 -11.94 -13.64
C GLY A 15 48.37 -12.89 -12.71
N GLU A 16 48.51 -12.63 -11.42
CA GLU A 16 47.75 -13.32 -10.37
C GLU A 16 46.26 -12.97 -10.48
N TYR A 17 45.39 -13.89 -10.07
CA TYR A 17 43.96 -13.66 -9.91
C TYR A 17 43.53 -14.15 -8.54
N ASN A 18 42.50 -13.51 -7.97
CA ASN A 18 41.86 -14.00 -6.76
C ASN A 18 40.63 -14.83 -7.16
N GLU A 19 40.44 -15.93 -6.47
CA GLU A 19 39.24 -16.74 -6.58
C GLU A 19 38.49 -16.65 -5.25
N TYR A 20 37.23 -16.25 -5.32
CA TYR A 20 36.36 -16.07 -4.17
C TYR A 20 35.26 -17.12 -4.19
N ILE A 21 34.91 -17.62 -3.00
CA ILE A 21 33.70 -18.42 -2.81
C ILE A 21 32.49 -17.51 -3.07
N VAL A 22 31.54 -18.00 -3.88
CA VAL A 22 30.29 -17.31 -4.12
C VAL A 22 29.39 -17.44 -2.89
N ASP A 23 28.93 -16.31 -2.38
CA ASP A 23 28.09 -16.24 -1.20
C ASP A 23 26.60 -16.37 -1.58
N PHE A 24 26.00 -17.44 -1.08
CA PHE A 24 24.57 -17.77 -1.21
C PHE A 24 23.85 -17.75 0.15
N SER A 25 24.49 -17.24 1.21
CA SER A 25 23.93 -17.22 2.57
C SER A 25 22.61 -16.45 2.66
N HIS A 26 22.41 -15.46 1.79
CA HIS A 26 21.18 -14.68 1.74
C HIS A 26 20.16 -15.28 0.75
N PRO A 27 18.90 -15.53 1.15
CA PRO A 27 17.94 -16.26 0.32
C PRO A 27 17.50 -15.55 -0.97
N TYR A 28 17.67 -14.23 -1.01
CA TYR A 28 17.29 -13.38 -2.16
C TYR A 28 18.48 -12.71 -2.87
N ILE A 29 19.67 -12.76 -2.30
CA ILE A 29 20.83 -11.99 -2.79
C ILE A 29 22.02 -12.93 -2.88
N GLU A 30 22.58 -13.06 -4.07
CA GLU A 30 23.83 -13.78 -4.32
C GLU A 30 24.96 -12.76 -4.50
N ILE A 31 26.12 -13.00 -3.87
CA ILE A 31 27.33 -12.18 -4.02
C ILE A 31 28.46 -13.04 -4.61
N ASP A 32 28.80 -12.76 -5.87
CA ASP A 32 29.90 -13.36 -6.63
C ASP A 32 31.01 -12.34 -6.85
N ASN A 33 31.97 -12.30 -5.92
CA ASN A 33 33.10 -11.37 -5.98
C ASN A 33 34.04 -11.61 -7.17
N ASN A 34 33.99 -12.78 -7.83
CA ASN A 34 34.78 -13.04 -9.04
C ASN A 34 34.35 -12.16 -10.23
N LYS A 35 33.15 -11.58 -10.18
CA LYS A 35 32.62 -10.63 -11.18
C LYS A 35 32.74 -9.18 -10.73
N CYS A 36 33.17 -8.92 -9.50
CA CYS A 36 33.14 -7.58 -8.92
C CYS A 36 34.28 -6.72 -9.46
N ILE A 37 33.97 -5.48 -9.84
CA ILE A 37 34.97 -4.49 -10.31
C ILE A 37 35.30 -3.44 -9.23
N LEU A 38 34.90 -3.69 -7.97
CA LEU A 38 35.16 -2.81 -6.81
C LEU A 38 34.74 -1.35 -7.00
N CYS A 39 33.68 -1.09 -7.77
CA CYS A 39 33.17 0.27 -8.00
C CYS A 39 32.43 0.88 -6.79
N SER A 40 32.23 0.10 -5.73
CA SER A 40 31.54 0.48 -4.48
C SER A 40 30.10 1.00 -4.62
N ARG A 41 29.46 0.87 -5.79
CA ARG A 41 28.06 1.32 -6.01
C ARG A 41 27.07 0.63 -5.08
N CYS A 42 27.24 -0.67 -4.83
CA CYS A 42 26.40 -1.46 -3.92
C CYS A 42 26.51 -1.02 -2.46
N ILE A 43 27.71 -0.60 -2.04
CA ILE A 43 27.97 -0.09 -0.68
C ILE A 43 27.33 1.30 -0.56
N ARG A 44 27.62 2.19 -1.51
CA ARG A 44 27.09 3.56 -1.52
C ARG A 44 25.57 3.60 -1.55
N ILE A 45 24.90 2.79 -2.37
CA ILE A 45 23.42 2.76 -2.37
C ILE A 45 22.84 2.24 -1.06
N CYS A 46 23.52 1.27 -0.43
CA CYS A 46 23.10 0.68 0.85
C CYS A 46 23.26 1.67 2.02
N ASP A 47 24.26 2.55 1.95
CA ASP A 47 24.53 3.57 2.95
C ASP A 47 23.76 4.88 2.67
N GLU A 48 24.00 5.51 1.52
CA GLU A 48 23.52 6.86 1.19
C GLU A 48 22.00 6.92 0.93
N VAL A 49 21.41 5.89 0.34
CA VAL A 49 19.97 5.87 -0.01
C VAL A 49 19.18 5.05 0.99
N VAL A 50 19.58 3.80 1.21
CA VAL A 50 18.87 2.92 2.13
C VAL A 50 19.14 3.30 3.57
N GLY A 51 20.37 3.66 3.96
CA GLY A 51 20.75 3.88 5.36
C GLY A 51 20.86 2.58 6.17
N ALA A 52 21.08 1.44 5.50
CA ALA A 52 21.27 0.15 6.16
C ALA A 52 22.75 -0.12 6.47
N ASN A 53 23.68 0.40 5.65
CA ASN A 53 25.13 0.19 5.80
C ASN A 53 25.52 -1.30 6.00
N ALA A 54 24.87 -2.18 5.24
CA ALA A 54 24.98 -3.63 5.38
C ALA A 54 26.14 -4.26 4.60
N LEU A 55 26.78 -3.51 3.70
CA LEU A 55 27.87 -3.97 2.85
C LEU A 55 29.10 -3.09 3.03
N GLY A 56 30.29 -3.69 2.99
CA GLY A 56 31.57 -2.99 3.07
C GLY A 56 32.64 -3.59 2.15
N LEU A 57 33.81 -2.93 2.10
CA LEU A 57 35.02 -3.46 1.48
C LEU A 57 35.92 -4.07 2.56
N VAL A 58 36.32 -5.32 2.35
CA VAL A 58 37.29 -6.03 3.19
C VAL A 58 38.65 -6.01 2.51
N ASN A 59 39.74 -6.10 3.29
CA ASN A 59 41.13 -6.05 2.84
C ASN A 59 41.53 -4.72 2.15
N ARG A 60 42.70 -4.71 1.49
CA ARG A 60 43.26 -3.55 0.80
C ARG A 60 43.95 -3.95 -0.50
N GLY A 61 43.87 -3.09 -1.51
CA GLY A 61 44.56 -3.27 -2.78
C GLY A 61 43.96 -4.42 -3.59
N PHE A 62 44.81 -5.27 -4.16
CA PHE A 62 44.37 -6.34 -5.06
C PHE A 62 43.48 -7.39 -4.37
N THR A 63 43.63 -7.60 -3.06
CA THR A 63 42.86 -8.60 -2.30
C THR A 63 41.53 -8.08 -1.77
N SER A 64 41.14 -6.85 -2.14
CA SER A 64 39.88 -6.24 -1.71
C SER A 64 38.66 -6.91 -2.35
N PHE A 65 37.60 -7.10 -1.56
CA PHE A 65 36.34 -7.66 -2.02
C PHE A 65 35.15 -7.07 -1.25
N VAL A 66 33.95 -7.22 -1.79
CA VAL A 66 32.71 -6.76 -1.14
C VAL A 66 32.20 -7.86 -0.22
N ALA A 67 31.88 -7.53 1.02
CA ALA A 67 31.35 -8.46 2.01
C ALA A 67 30.28 -7.80 2.89
N PRO A 68 29.48 -8.60 3.61
CA PRO A 68 28.64 -8.10 4.71
C PRO A 68 29.45 -7.30 5.74
N SER A 69 28.85 -6.24 6.28
CA SER A 69 29.51 -5.40 7.27
C SER A 69 29.66 -6.12 8.61
N MET A 70 30.89 -6.40 9.04
CA MET A 70 31.25 -6.93 10.37
C MET A 70 30.71 -8.32 10.71
N THR A 71 30.15 -9.05 9.74
CA THR A 71 29.58 -10.40 9.90
C THR A 71 29.93 -11.27 8.69
N ASP A 72 29.67 -12.57 8.80
CA ASP A 72 29.90 -13.52 7.70
C ASP A 72 28.70 -13.60 6.75
N SER A 73 27.50 -13.23 7.20
CA SER A 73 26.27 -13.27 6.40
C SER A 73 25.57 -11.92 6.33
N LEU A 74 25.01 -11.60 5.16
CA LEU A 74 24.18 -10.43 4.96
C LEU A 74 22.89 -10.48 5.81
N THR A 75 22.39 -11.67 6.15
CA THR A 75 21.20 -11.83 7.01
C THR A 75 21.43 -11.42 8.46
N GLU A 76 22.68 -11.38 8.90
CA GLU A 76 23.10 -10.97 10.25
C GLU A 76 23.40 -9.47 10.35
N THR A 77 23.27 -8.74 9.24
CA THR A 77 23.46 -7.29 9.17
C THR A 77 22.13 -6.54 9.24
N ASN A 78 22.21 -5.21 9.14
CA ASN A 78 21.05 -4.33 8.96
C ASN A 78 20.39 -4.42 7.56
N CYS A 79 20.77 -5.39 6.72
CA CYS A 79 20.17 -5.58 5.40
C CYS A 79 18.64 -5.69 5.48
N GLN A 80 17.97 -4.94 4.60
CA GLN A 80 16.51 -4.87 4.51
C GLN A 80 15.96 -5.71 3.37
N THR A 81 16.82 -6.36 2.59
CA THR A 81 16.44 -7.09 1.37
C THR A 81 15.68 -6.18 0.40
N CYS A 82 16.11 -4.93 0.22
CA CYS A 82 15.46 -4.02 -0.74
C CYS A 82 15.86 -4.30 -2.20
N GLY A 83 17.00 -4.99 -2.41
CA GLY A 83 17.51 -5.33 -3.74
C GLY A 83 18.11 -4.17 -4.54
N LEU A 84 18.23 -2.96 -4.00
CA LEU A 84 18.88 -1.83 -4.71
C LEU A 84 20.36 -2.08 -5.01
N CYS A 85 21.04 -2.93 -4.23
CA CYS A 85 22.40 -3.39 -4.52
C CYS A 85 22.47 -4.25 -5.80
N ILE A 86 21.40 -4.98 -6.12
CA ILE A 86 21.26 -5.75 -7.36
C ILE A 86 21.11 -4.77 -8.53
N ASP A 87 20.19 -3.81 -8.42
CA ASP A 87 19.89 -2.85 -9.50
C ASP A 87 21.09 -1.99 -9.88
N THR A 88 21.93 -1.65 -8.91
CA THR A 88 23.10 -0.81 -9.17
C THR A 88 24.34 -1.61 -9.62
N CYS A 89 24.35 -2.94 -9.50
CA CYS A 89 25.54 -3.74 -9.81
C CYS A 89 25.75 -3.85 -11.33
N PRO A 90 26.84 -3.27 -11.89
CA PRO A 90 27.02 -3.24 -13.33
C PRO A 90 27.48 -4.57 -13.95
N THR A 91 28.02 -5.49 -13.14
CA THR A 91 28.64 -6.73 -13.60
C THR A 91 27.87 -8.00 -13.21
N GLY A 92 26.75 -7.86 -12.51
CA GLY A 92 26.02 -9.00 -11.95
C GLY A 92 26.79 -9.74 -10.86
N ALA A 93 27.76 -9.09 -10.22
CA ALA A 93 28.45 -9.58 -9.03
C ALA A 93 27.50 -9.67 -7.84
N ILE A 94 26.54 -8.74 -7.72
CA ILE A 94 25.40 -8.86 -6.80
C ILE A 94 24.16 -9.03 -7.66
N ARG A 95 23.41 -10.10 -7.44
CA ARG A 95 22.18 -10.40 -8.20
C ARG A 95 21.14 -11.11 -7.35
N GLU A 96 19.95 -11.27 -7.92
CA GLU A 96 18.90 -12.07 -7.29
C GLU A 96 19.35 -13.53 -7.16
N ASN A 97 19.18 -14.11 -5.97
CA ASN A 97 19.45 -15.52 -5.70
C ASN A 97 18.27 -16.36 -6.20
N LEU A 98 18.47 -17.04 -7.32
CA LEU A 98 17.46 -17.88 -7.97
C LEU A 98 17.90 -19.35 -7.93
N ILE A 99 16.94 -20.25 -7.67
CA ILE A 99 17.16 -21.72 -7.66
C ILE A 99 17.69 -22.19 -9.01
N PHE A 100 17.15 -21.64 -10.10
CA PHE A 100 17.60 -21.88 -11.46
C PHE A 100 18.03 -20.57 -12.08
N LYS A 101 19.26 -20.53 -12.60
CA LYS A 101 19.79 -19.35 -13.30
C LYS A 101 19.30 -19.40 -14.75
N PRO A 102 18.34 -18.56 -15.16
CA PRO A 102 17.99 -18.49 -16.56
C PRO A 102 19.23 -18.08 -17.37
N GLY A 103 19.40 -18.70 -18.53
CA GLY A 103 20.46 -18.31 -19.46
C GLY A 103 20.32 -16.83 -19.89
N PRO A 104 21.37 -16.24 -20.49
CA PRO A 104 21.32 -14.86 -20.97
C PRO A 104 20.26 -14.77 -22.09
N VAL A 105 19.10 -14.22 -21.75
CA VAL A 105 18.02 -13.95 -22.70
C VAL A 105 17.77 -12.46 -22.77
N ALA A 106 17.43 -11.98 -23.96
CA ALA A 106 16.97 -10.61 -24.12
C ALA A 106 15.65 -10.42 -23.36
N THR A 107 15.58 -9.36 -22.57
CA THR A 107 14.38 -8.92 -21.84
C THR A 107 13.90 -7.59 -22.40
N GLU A 108 12.59 -7.42 -22.40
CA GLU A 108 11.89 -6.19 -22.78
C GLU A 108 11.25 -5.61 -21.52
N PRO A 109 11.35 -4.30 -21.26
CA PRO A 109 10.69 -3.68 -20.13
C PRO A 109 9.18 -3.57 -20.39
N LEU A 110 8.37 -4.03 -19.44
CA LEU A 110 6.93 -3.77 -19.38
C LEU A 110 6.67 -2.77 -18.26
N TYR A 111 6.16 -1.58 -18.60
CA TYR A 111 5.91 -0.53 -17.62
C TYR A 111 4.77 -0.93 -16.68
N ALA A 112 4.99 -0.79 -15.38
CA ALA A 112 3.99 -1.08 -14.36
C ALA A 112 4.09 -0.11 -13.19
N ILE A 113 3.02 -0.03 -12.43
CA ILE A 113 3.00 0.65 -11.13
C ILE A 113 2.94 -0.43 -10.05
N ASP A 114 3.70 -0.23 -8.98
CA ASP A 114 3.69 -1.12 -7.82
C ASP A 114 2.25 -1.35 -7.31
N ILE A 115 1.88 -2.62 -7.16
CA ILE A 115 0.58 -3.07 -6.66
C ILE A 115 0.59 -3.41 -5.15
N TYR A 116 1.73 -3.29 -4.49
CA TYR A 116 1.92 -3.63 -3.08
C TYR A 116 1.79 -2.40 -2.18
N GLY A 117 2.72 -1.44 -2.28
CA GLY A 117 2.80 -0.27 -1.41
C GLY A 117 1.83 0.85 -1.80
N SER A 118 1.55 1.77 -0.87
CA SER A 118 0.63 2.90 -1.12
C SER A 118 1.26 4.10 -1.80
N GLU A 119 2.57 4.07 -2.04
CA GLU A 119 3.31 5.10 -2.73
C GLU A 119 3.05 5.09 -4.24
N GLY A 120 2.86 3.91 -4.83
CA GLY A 120 2.68 3.74 -6.27
C GLY A 120 3.94 4.12 -7.05
N VAL A 121 5.06 3.46 -6.75
CA VAL A 121 6.31 3.65 -7.50
C VAL A 121 6.22 2.99 -8.88
N ALA A 122 6.83 3.62 -9.88
CA ALA A 122 6.93 3.10 -11.23
C ALA A 122 8.10 2.11 -11.36
N MET A 123 7.84 1.02 -12.08
CA MET A 123 8.78 -0.06 -12.28
C MET A 123 8.65 -0.66 -13.69
N ASN A 124 9.69 -1.37 -14.14
CA ASN A 124 9.64 -2.21 -15.32
C ASN A 124 9.70 -3.68 -14.90
N LEU A 125 8.73 -4.47 -15.36
CA LEU A 125 8.84 -5.92 -15.33
C LEU A 125 9.73 -6.34 -16.52
N LEU A 126 10.85 -6.99 -16.24
CA LEU A 126 11.78 -7.47 -17.25
C LEU A 126 11.23 -8.75 -17.85
N SER A 127 10.63 -8.67 -19.04
CA SER A 127 9.94 -9.81 -19.65
C SER A 127 10.71 -10.42 -20.81
N HIS A 128 10.77 -11.73 -20.89
CA HIS A 128 11.20 -12.43 -22.09
C HIS A 128 10.01 -12.68 -23.01
N LYS A 129 10.10 -12.17 -24.26
CA LYS A 129 9.07 -12.31 -25.31
C LYS A 129 7.67 -11.87 -24.86
N ARG A 130 7.59 -10.89 -23.95
CA ARG A 130 6.34 -10.43 -23.31
C ARG A 130 5.46 -11.53 -22.70
N LYS A 131 6.06 -12.66 -22.29
CA LYS A 131 5.32 -13.83 -21.78
C LYS A 131 5.80 -14.32 -20.42
N PHE A 132 7.07 -14.10 -20.11
CA PHE A 132 7.68 -14.61 -18.89
C PHE A 132 8.44 -13.50 -18.20
N VAL A 133 8.06 -13.16 -16.97
CA VAL A 133 8.70 -12.09 -16.18
C VAL A 133 9.92 -12.66 -15.46
N MET A 134 11.09 -12.10 -15.73
CA MET A 134 12.39 -12.59 -15.29
C MET A 134 12.95 -11.80 -14.10
N GLY A 135 12.37 -10.63 -13.81
CA GLY A 135 12.84 -9.72 -12.79
C GLY A 135 12.12 -8.38 -12.86
N VAL A 136 12.47 -7.48 -11.95
CA VAL A 136 11.95 -6.12 -11.90
C VAL A 136 13.09 -5.14 -11.66
N GLU A 137 13.01 -3.98 -12.30
CA GLU A 137 13.85 -2.82 -12.04
C GLU A 137 12.97 -1.58 -11.83
N GLY A 138 13.45 -0.61 -11.06
CA GLY A 138 12.77 0.68 -10.98
C GLY A 138 12.93 1.50 -12.25
N THR A 139 11.94 2.32 -12.57
CA THR A 139 12.00 3.28 -13.67
C THR A 139 11.59 4.67 -13.20
N VAL A 140 11.92 5.71 -13.95
CA VAL A 140 11.50 7.07 -13.61
C VAL A 140 9.99 7.19 -13.79
N GLY A 141 9.29 7.56 -12.71
CA GLY A 141 7.85 7.74 -12.68
C GLY A 141 7.42 9.08 -12.09
N LEU A 142 6.10 9.25 -11.92
CA LEU A 142 5.52 10.44 -11.31
C LEU A 142 5.89 10.58 -9.82
N ILE A 143 6.14 9.46 -9.13
CA ILE A 143 6.37 9.42 -7.69
C ILE A 143 7.85 9.24 -7.35
N ASN A 144 8.49 8.25 -7.96
CA ASN A 144 9.92 8.00 -7.82
C ASN A 144 10.66 8.64 -9.01
N PRO A 145 11.26 9.83 -8.84
CA PRO A 145 12.05 10.47 -9.90
C PRO A 145 13.37 9.73 -10.19
N GLN A 146 13.71 8.77 -9.34
CA GLN A 146 14.83 7.84 -9.49
C GLN A 146 14.31 6.42 -9.67
N THR A 147 15.19 5.48 -10.03
CA THR A 147 14.86 4.06 -10.26
C THR A 147 14.75 3.26 -8.96
N THR A 148 14.39 3.87 -7.84
CA THR A 148 14.33 3.21 -6.52
C THR A 148 12.97 2.56 -6.30
N ILE A 149 12.98 1.26 -6.00
CA ILE A 149 11.79 0.47 -5.66
C ILE A 149 12.02 -0.30 -4.35
N GLY A 150 10.91 -0.71 -3.71
CA GLY A 150 10.93 -1.50 -2.48
C GLY A 150 11.12 -2.99 -2.72
N ARG A 151 11.25 -3.75 -1.63
CA ARG A 151 11.46 -5.21 -1.68
C ARG A 151 10.30 -5.99 -2.32
N LYS A 152 9.05 -5.56 -2.07
CA LYS A 152 7.84 -6.25 -2.54
C LYS A 152 7.78 -6.28 -4.06
N PRO A 153 7.84 -5.12 -4.78
CA PRO A 153 7.91 -5.15 -6.23
C PRO A 153 9.19 -5.84 -6.75
N LYS A 154 10.32 -5.71 -6.03
CA LYS A 154 11.60 -6.30 -6.47
C LYS A 154 11.58 -7.83 -6.54
N PHE A 155 10.96 -8.50 -5.57
CA PHE A 155 10.98 -9.96 -5.44
C PHE A 155 9.61 -10.63 -5.62
N GLY A 156 8.52 -9.87 -5.57
CA GLY A 156 7.14 -10.37 -5.64
C GLY A 156 6.59 -10.60 -7.06
N TYR A 157 7.39 -10.46 -8.11
CA TYR A 157 6.91 -10.59 -9.49
C TYR A 157 6.59 -12.03 -9.94
N GLN A 158 6.95 -13.05 -9.15
CA GLN A 158 6.89 -14.44 -9.58
C GLN A 158 5.48 -14.94 -9.89
N PHE A 159 4.43 -14.33 -9.29
CA PHE A 159 3.05 -14.72 -9.55
C PHE A 159 2.61 -14.47 -11.01
N TYR A 160 3.28 -13.56 -11.75
CA TYR A 160 2.98 -13.34 -13.18
C TYR A 160 3.27 -14.56 -14.04
N ASN A 161 4.14 -15.46 -13.57
CA ASN A 161 4.52 -16.68 -14.27
C ASN A 161 3.74 -17.92 -13.78
N ASP A 162 2.82 -17.73 -12.83
CA ASP A 162 2.10 -18.84 -12.20
C ASP A 162 1.02 -19.39 -13.13
N THR A 163 1.16 -20.66 -13.49
CA THR A 163 0.25 -21.36 -14.41
C THR A 163 -1.05 -21.80 -13.74
N SER A 164 -1.16 -21.71 -12.41
CA SER A 164 -2.39 -22.04 -11.67
C SER A 164 -3.45 -20.93 -11.73
N ARG A 165 -3.16 -19.83 -12.42
CA ARG A 165 -4.07 -18.71 -12.61
C ARG A 165 -5.36 -19.14 -13.29
N ILE A 166 -6.49 -18.67 -12.77
CA ILE A 166 -7.81 -18.91 -13.35
C ILE A 166 -7.93 -18.10 -14.64
N THR A 167 -8.27 -18.77 -15.74
CA THR A 167 -8.43 -18.14 -17.07
C THR A 167 -9.84 -18.28 -17.65
N THR A 168 -10.67 -19.14 -17.06
CA THR A 168 -12.06 -19.40 -17.43
C THR A 168 -12.97 -19.28 -16.20
N PRO A 169 -14.24 -18.88 -16.36
CA PRO A 169 -15.20 -18.87 -15.26
C PRO A 169 -15.46 -20.27 -14.72
N LEU A 170 -15.55 -20.40 -13.40
CA LEU A 170 -15.74 -21.67 -12.71
C LEU A 170 -17.03 -21.66 -11.88
N LEU A 171 -17.95 -22.57 -12.16
CA LEU A 171 -19.20 -22.72 -11.42
C LEU A 171 -19.12 -23.94 -10.49
N LYS A 172 -19.50 -23.76 -9.23
CA LYS A 172 -19.52 -24.84 -8.24
C LYS A 172 -20.80 -25.66 -8.39
N ARG A 173 -20.67 -26.94 -8.77
CA ARG A 173 -21.76 -27.92 -8.83
C ARG A 173 -21.38 -29.15 -8.02
N ASN A 174 -22.26 -29.59 -7.12
CA ASN A 174 -22.02 -30.74 -6.23
C ASN A 174 -20.67 -30.68 -5.48
N GLY A 175 -20.26 -29.48 -5.06
CA GLY A 175 -19.01 -29.24 -4.33
C GLY A 175 -17.74 -29.22 -5.18
N LYS A 176 -17.83 -29.34 -6.52
CA LYS A 176 -16.69 -29.26 -7.45
C LYS A 176 -16.86 -28.09 -8.41
N PHE A 177 -15.74 -27.48 -8.79
CA PHE A 177 -15.72 -26.43 -9.80
C PHE A 177 -15.68 -27.02 -11.20
N GLU A 178 -16.59 -26.56 -12.06
CA GLU A 178 -16.67 -26.89 -13.48
C GLU A 178 -16.47 -25.63 -14.31
N GLU A 179 -15.68 -25.70 -15.38
CA GLU A 179 -15.53 -24.58 -16.31
C GLU A 179 -16.83 -24.31 -17.07
N ILE A 180 -17.21 -23.04 -17.15
CA ILE A 180 -18.36 -22.59 -17.93
C ILE A 180 -17.97 -21.43 -18.85
N SER A 181 -18.82 -21.13 -19.83
CA SER A 181 -18.57 -19.99 -20.72
C SER A 181 -18.81 -18.65 -20.01
N PHE A 182 -18.10 -17.61 -20.44
CA PHE A 182 -18.36 -16.23 -19.96
C PHE A 182 -19.82 -15.78 -20.18
N GLY A 183 -20.42 -16.16 -21.31
CA GLY A 183 -21.82 -15.82 -21.60
C GLY A 183 -22.80 -16.43 -20.59
N GLU A 184 -22.56 -17.68 -20.20
CA GLU A 184 -23.32 -18.38 -19.15
C GLU A 184 -23.06 -17.72 -17.77
N ALA A 185 -21.80 -17.51 -17.40
CA ALA A 185 -21.42 -16.94 -16.12
C ALA A 185 -22.02 -15.54 -15.88
N LEU A 186 -21.89 -14.63 -16.84
CA LEU A 186 -22.40 -13.26 -16.73
C LEU A 186 -23.93 -13.19 -16.82
N SER A 187 -24.57 -14.15 -17.51
CA SER A 187 -26.03 -14.27 -17.50
C SER A 187 -26.54 -14.79 -16.16
N LEU A 188 -25.85 -15.76 -15.55
CA LEU A 188 -26.16 -16.24 -14.20
C LEU A 188 -26.07 -15.12 -13.16
N VAL A 189 -25.03 -14.28 -13.22
CA VAL A 189 -24.90 -13.09 -12.35
C VAL A 189 -26.11 -12.17 -12.51
N TYR A 190 -26.47 -11.83 -13.75
CA TYR A 190 -27.62 -10.98 -14.05
C TYR A 190 -28.94 -11.56 -13.51
N ASP A 191 -29.19 -12.86 -13.76
CA ASP A 191 -30.42 -13.54 -13.36
C ASP A 191 -30.56 -13.61 -11.83
N LYS A 192 -29.46 -13.90 -11.11
CA LYS A 192 -29.43 -13.93 -9.64
C LYS A 192 -29.73 -12.57 -9.03
N ILE A 193 -29.19 -11.50 -9.59
CA ILE A 193 -29.49 -10.14 -9.13
C ILE A 193 -30.95 -9.81 -9.39
N LYS A 194 -31.49 -10.07 -10.58
CA LYS A 194 -32.89 -9.80 -10.94
C LYS A 194 -33.90 -10.59 -10.11
N ALA A 195 -33.51 -11.76 -9.60
CA ALA A 195 -34.35 -12.59 -8.74
C ALA A 195 -34.43 -12.12 -7.28
N THR A 196 -33.71 -11.06 -6.89
CA THR A 196 -33.62 -10.58 -5.51
C THR A 196 -33.95 -9.09 -5.40
N GLU A 197 -34.28 -8.62 -4.19
CA GLU A 197 -34.45 -7.20 -3.95
C GLU A 197 -33.09 -6.47 -3.98
N ALA A 198 -33.07 -5.21 -4.43
CA ALA A 198 -31.83 -4.42 -4.53
C ALA A 198 -31.03 -4.43 -3.22
N MET A 199 -31.69 -4.24 -2.08
CA MET A 199 -31.06 -4.19 -0.75
C MET A 199 -30.47 -5.52 -0.27
N GLN A 200 -30.80 -6.63 -0.93
CA GLN A 200 -30.24 -7.96 -0.67
C GLN A 200 -28.95 -8.23 -1.47
N ASN A 201 -28.48 -7.26 -2.25
CA ASN A 201 -27.25 -7.36 -3.03
C ASN A 201 -26.16 -6.46 -2.42
N ILE A 202 -24.96 -7.00 -2.24
CA ILE A 202 -23.77 -6.28 -1.77
C ILE A 202 -22.55 -6.57 -2.64
N PHE A 203 -21.77 -5.53 -2.91
CA PHE A 203 -20.61 -5.55 -3.78
C PHE A 203 -19.35 -5.11 -3.02
N PHE A 204 -18.25 -5.84 -3.17
CA PHE A 204 -16.96 -5.54 -2.57
C PHE A 204 -15.90 -5.35 -3.65
N ALA A 205 -15.17 -4.23 -3.62
CA ALA A 205 -14.12 -3.92 -4.59
C ALA A 205 -12.79 -3.64 -3.88
N GLY A 206 -11.75 -4.40 -4.22
CA GLY A 206 -10.44 -4.32 -3.59
C GLY A 206 -9.51 -3.27 -4.17
N ALA A 207 -8.53 -2.85 -3.36
CA ALA A 207 -7.49 -1.89 -3.75
C ALA A 207 -6.51 -2.41 -4.82
N ARG A 208 -6.61 -3.69 -5.21
CA ARG A 208 -5.82 -4.24 -6.32
C ARG A 208 -6.35 -3.77 -7.68
N MET A 209 -7.64 -3.49 -7.76
CA MET A 209 -8.35 -3.11 -8.98
C MET A 209 -8.01 -1.68 -9.39
N THR A 210 -8.17 -1.37 -10.68
CA THR A 210 -7.99 0.00 -11.19
C THR A 210 -9.13 0.92 -10.74
N ASN A 211 -8.92 2.23 -10.81
CA ASN A 211 -9.96 3.21 -10.54
C ASN A 211 -11.20 2.97 -11.41
N GLU A 212 -11.01 2.65 -12.68
CA GLU A 212 -12.07 2.42 -13.66
C GLU A 212 -12.89 1.17 -13.32
N GLU A 213 -12.22 0.08 -12.94
CA GLU A 213 -12.89 -1.15 -12.50
C GLU A 213 -13.71 -0.92 -11.21
N ILE A 214 -13.13 -0.26 -10.21
CA ILE A 214 -13.81 0.08 -8.95
C ILE A 214 -15.03 0.97 -9.23
N TYR A 215 -14.87 1.95 -10.11
CA TYR A 215 -15.95 2.85 -10.52
C TYR A 215 -17.07 2.09 -11.24
N LEU A 216 -16.75 1.19 -12.18
CA LEU A 216 -17.76 0.40 -12.88
C LEU A 216 -18.54 -0.50 -11.91
N ILE A 217 -17.89 -1.13 -10.93
CA ILE A 217 -18.57 -1.90 -9.86
C ILE A 217 -19.50 -0.99 -9.05
N GLN A 218 -19.02 0.18 -8.67
CA GLN A 218 -19.82 1.15 -7.91
C GLN A 218 -21.03 1.64 -8.70
N LYS A 219 -20.83 1.99 -9.98
CA LYS A 219 -21.87 2.46 -10.90
C LYS A 219 -22.89 1.36 -11.13
N PHE A 220 -22.41 0.14 -11.39
CA PHE A 220 -23.24 -1.05 -11.54
C PHE A 220 -24.16 -1.26 -10.34
N ALA A 221 -23.59 -1.26 -9.13
CA ALA A 221 -24.33 -1.48 -7.90
C ALA A 221 -25.35 -0.37 -7.61
N LYS A 222 -24.94 0.90 -7.68
CA LYS A 222 -25.80 2.03 -7.29
C LYS A 222 -26.81 2.42 -8.35
N GLU A 223 -26.42 2.46 -9.63
CA GLU A 223 -27.27 2.90 -10.73
C GLU A 223 -28.01 1.73 -11.39
N GLY A 224 -27.34 0.58 -11.58
CA GLY A 224 -27.92 -0.59 -12.25
C GLY A 224 -28.81 -1.43 -11.33
N VAL A 225 -28.26 -1.84 -10.18
CA VAL A 225 -28.97 -2.66 -9.20
C VAL A 225 -29.84 -1.82 -8.27
N GLY A 226 -29.43 -0.58 -7.98
CA GLY A 226 -30.11 0.30 -7.03
C GLY A 226 -29.75 0.04 -5.57
N THR A 227 -28.65 -0.69 -5.30
CA THR A 227 -28.18 -0.95 -3.94
C THR A 227 -27.15 0.09 -3.50
N PRO A 228 -27.24 0.63 -2.26
CA PRO A 228 -26.20 1.48 -1.71
C PRO A 228 -25.02 0.68 -1.16
N TYR A 229 -25.10 -0.65 -1.12
CA TYR A 229 -24.12 -1.51 -0.46
C TYR A 229 -22.96 -1.86 -1.39
N VAL A 230 -22.02 -0.91 -1.49
CA VAL A 230 -20.69 -1.12 -2.08
C VAL A 230 -19.66 -0.88 -0.99
N ALA A 231 -18.71 -1.78 -0.78
CA ALA A 231 -17.70 -1.66 0.25
C ALA A 231 -16.34 -2.23 -0.20
N SER A 232 -15.36 -2.23 0.70
CA SER A 232 -14.09 -2.94 0.54
C SER A 232 -13.73 -3.58 1.87
N PHE A 233 -13.28 -4.83 1.85
CA PHE A 233 -12.78 -5.52 3.03
C PHE A 233 -11.54 -4.83 3.61
N SER A 234 -10.68 -4.21 2.80
CA SER A 234 -9.51 -3.44 3.30
C SER A 234 -9.89 -2.41 4.38
N TYR A 235 -11.09 -1.79 4.28
CA TYR A 235 -11.56 -0.77 5.24
C TYR A 235 -12.83 -1.14 6.01
N LEU A 236 -13.37 -2.35 5.81
CA LEU A 236 -14.63 -2.76 6.40
C LEU A 236 -14.55 -2.80 7.93
N GLY A 237 -15.48 -2.11 8.59
CA GLY A 237 -15.57 -2.06 10.04
C GLY A 237 -14.48 -1.23 10.73
N ARG A 238 -13.64 -0.49 9.98
CA ARG A 238 -12.49 0.26 10.53
C ARG A 238 -12.70 1.77 10.64
N GLY A 239 -13.94 2.25 10.64
CA GLY A 239 -14.23 3.70 10.70
C GLY A 239 -13.86 4.45 9.42
N SER A 240 -13.96 3.78 8.27
CA SER A 240 -13.54 4.20 6.93
C SER A 240 -13.84 5.67 6.54
N GLN A 241 -14.99 6.24 6.92
CA GLN A 241 -15.31 7.67 6.75
C GLN A 241 -14.24 8.62 7.34
N MET A 242 -13.50 8.17 8.34
CA MET A 242 -12.51 8.96 9.06
C MET A 242 -11.20 9.07 8.27
N TYR A 243 -10.81 8.03 7.52
CA TYR A 243 -9.59 7.99 6.71
C TYR A 243 -9.67 8.81 5.41
N SER A 244 -10.88 9.08 4.91
CA SER A 244 -11.06 9.76 3.60
C SER A 244 -10.48 11.18 3.56
N ASN A 245 -10.31 11.83 4.72
CA ASN A 245 -9.75 13.18 4.80
C ASN A 245 -8.22 13.22 4.94
N ASN A 246 -7.58 12.11 5.30
CA ASN A 246 -6.15 12.11 5.62
C ASN A 246 -5.31 12.51 4.40
N ALA A 247 -5.57 11.88 3.25
CA ALA A 247 -4.86 12.11 2.00
C ALA A 247 -5.00 13.56 1.48
N VAL A 248 -6.03 14.29 1.93
CA VAL A 248 -6.22 15.70 1.58
C VAL A 248 -5.14 16.59 2.17
N ALA A 249 -4.65 16.23 3.36
CA ALA A 249 -3.68 17.01 4.11
C ALA A 249 -2.24 16.47 4.00
N ASN A 250 -2.02 15.48 3.11
CA ASN A 250 -0.71 14.88 2.92
C ASN A 250 0.31 15.90 2.41
N VAL A 251 1.47 15.91 3.05
CA VAL A 251 2.66 16.59 2.56
C VAL A 251 3.19 15.83 1.32
N PRO A 252 3.50 16.52 0.21
CA PRO A 252 4.09 15.89 -0.98
C PRO A 252 5.42 15.18 -0.68
N PHE A 253 5.74 14.12 -1.42
CA PHE A 253 6.95 13.32 -1.17
C PHE A 253 8.21 14.16 -1.39
N GLU A 254 8.20 15.01 -2.42
CA GLU A 254 9.28 15.97 -2.74
C GLU A 254 9.54 17.02 -1.65
N ASP A 255 8.59 17.21 -0.73
CA ASP A 255 8.73 18.14 0.39
C ASP A 255 9.27 17.45 1.64
N LEU A 256 9.23 16.11 1.74
CA LEU A 256 9.81 15.37 2.87
C LEU A 256 11.30 15.62 3.02
N ILE A 257 12.04 15.72 1.91
CA ILE A 257 13.48 16.00 1.99
C ILE A 257 13.77 17.39 2.59
N LYS A 258 12.80 18.31 2.62
CA LYS A 258 12.97 19.69 3.13
C LYS A 258 12.55 19.84 4.59
N THR A 259 12.09 18.76 5.24
CA THR A 259 11.64 18.81 6.64
C THR A 259 12.84 18.86 7.58
N SER A 260 12.71 19.54 8.73
CA SER A 260 13.72 19.53 9.79
C SER A 260 13.41 18.56 10.92
N LYS A 261 12.14 18.12 11.05
CA LYS A 261 11.73 17.17 12.09
C LYS A 261 10.66 16.22 11.56
N ILE A 262 10.84 14.93 11.78
CA ILE A 262 9.87 13.89 11.41
C ILE A 262 9.47 13.13 12.68
N PHE A 263 8.18 12.89 12.82
CA PHE A 263 7.59 12.05 13.85
C PHE A 263 6.87 10.89 13.18
N ILE A 264 7.34 9.68 13.41
CA ILE A 264 6.75 8.46 12.84
C ILE A 264 5.86 7.84 13.91
N PHE A 265 4.58 7.65 13.60
CA PHE A 265 3.59 6.99 14.44
C PHE A 265 2.99 5.79 13.70
N GLY A 266 3.20 4.57 14.19
CA GLY A 266 2.56 3.38 13.60
C GLY A 266 2.77 3.27 12.08
N ALA A 267 4.02 3.23 11.64
CA ALA A 267 4.37 2.99 10.25
C ALA A 267 5.64 2.15 10.16
N ASP A 268 5.68 1.24 9.20
CA ASP A 268 6.86 0.44 8.87
C ASP A 268 7.45 0.92 7.54
N LEU A 269 8.38 1.86 7.64
CA LEU A 269 9.04 2.47 6.48
C LEU A 269 10.12 1.58 5.84
N ILE A 270 10.29 0.35 6.34
CA ILE A 270 11.31 -0.59 5.88
C ILE A 270 10.69 -1.74 5.11
N ASN A 271 9.56 -2.25 5.60
CA ASN A 271 8.95 -3.48 5.11
C ASN A 271 7.70 -3.24 4.27
N GLU A 272 7.02 -2.12 4.49
CA GLU A 272 5.73 -1.77 3.88
C GLU A 272 5.83 -0.52 3.02
N ASN A 273 6.60 0.47 3.47
CA ASN A 273 6.68 1.79 2.86
C ASN A 273 8.11 2.23 2.55
N ASP A 274 8.86 1.35 1.88
CA ASP A 274 10.30 1.45 1.61
C ASP A 274 10.69 2.77 0.94
N PHE A 275 9.92 3.21 -0.07
CA PHE A 275 10.20 4.45 -0.81
C PHE A 275 10.14 5.67 0.12
N THR A 276 9.12 5.72 0.98
CA THR A 276 9.03 6.76 2.01
C THR A 276 10.22 6.67 2.97
N GLY A 277 10.63 5.46 3.35
CA GLY A 277 11.83 5.24 4.17
C GLY A 277 13.12 5.78 3.54
N PHE A 278 13.30 5.64 2.23
CA PHE A 278 14.44 6.20 1.51
C PHE A 278 14.46 7.73 1.57
N LEU A 279 13.30 8.38 1.40
CA LEU A 279 13.18 9.84 1.50
C LEU A 279 13.45 10.34 2.93
N VAL A 280 12.97 9.62 3.95
CA VAL A 280 13.25 9.95 5.36
C VAL A 280 14.75 9.84 5.66
N ASN A 281 15.40 8.78 5.15
CA ASN A 281 16.85 8.62 5.30
C ASN A 281 17.62 9.74 4.58
N GLU A 282 17.20 10.13 3.38
CA GLU A 282 17.79 11.27 2.67
C GLU A 282 17.61 12.58 3.43
N ALA A 283 16.42 12.86 3.96
CA ALA A 283 16.16 14.04 4.79
C ALA A 283 17.07 14.08 6.03
N ARG A 284 17.22 12.94 6.70
CA ARG A 284 18.07 12.79 7.89
C ARG A 284 19.55 13.03 7.58
N THR A 285 20.08 12.35 6.57
CA THR A 285 21.52 12.32 6.28
C THR A 285 22.01 13.54 5.52
N LYS A 286 21.23 14.07 4.57
CA LYS A 286 21.65 15.22 3.75
C LYS A 286 21.18 16.56 4.28
N ASN A 287 20.01 16.59 4.94
CA ASN A 287 19.35 17.85 5.34
C ASN A 287 19.23 18.02 6.86
N ASN A 288 19.96 17.21 7.64
CA ASN A 288 19.99 17.27 9.11
C ASN A 288 18.59 17.20 9.76
N CYS A 289 17.66 16.48 9.14
CA CYS A 289 16.34 16.26 9.71
C CYS A 289 16.44 15.30 10.90
N SER A 290 15.88 15.67 12.05
CA SER A 290 15.77 14.75 13.18
C SER A 290 14.52 13.87 13.06
N VAL A 291 14.68 12.57 13.26
CA VAL A 291 13.63 11.55 13.12
C VAL A 291 13.32 10.95 14.49
N ASN A 292 12.06 11.02 14.90
CA ASN A 292 11.55 10.50 16.17
C ASN A 292 10.60 9.35 15.88
N PHE A 293 10.89 8.18 16.43
CA PHE A 293 10.06 6.99 16.26
C PHE A 293 9.21 6.76 17.50
N ILE A 294 7.90 6.88 17.36
CA ILE A 294 6.94 6.59 18.42
C ILE A 294 6.21 5.32 18.03
N SER A 295 6.31 4.29 18.86
CA SER A 295 5.79 2.95 18.52
C SER A 295 5.30 2.17 19.73
N GLU A 296 4.33 1.28 19.51
CA GLU A 296 3.88 0.29 20.50
C GLU A 296 4.83 -0.92 20.61
N THR A 297 5.74 -1.07 19.65
CA THR A 297 6.67 -2.20 19.59
C THR A 297 8.07 -1.77 19.16
N LYS A 298 9.08 -2.49 19.63
CA LYS A 298 10.48 -2.30 19.23
C LYS A 298 10.70 -2.82 17.81
N ASN A 299 11.40 -2.05 16.98
CA ASN A 299 11.85 -2.46 15.65
C ASN A 299 13.34 -2.15 15.50
N GLU A 300 14.20 -3.17 15.64
CA GLU A 300 15.65 -3.00 15.66
C GLU A 300 16.21 -2.47 14.34
N LYS A 301 15.55 -2.80 13.21
CA LYS A 301 15.92 -2.25 11.90
C LYS A 301 15.49 -0.79 11.74
N MET A 302 14.53 -0.29 12.51
CA MET A 302 14.20 1.12 12.52
C MET A 302 15.08 1.90 13.50
N SER A 303 15.47 1.29 14.63
CA SER A 303 16.27 1.92 15.68
C SER A 303 17.59 2.53 15.19
N HIS A 304 18.24 1.94 14.18
CA HIS A 304 19.48 2.50 13.60
C HIS A 304 19.26 3.69 12.64
N LYS A 305 18.01 3.92 12.22
CA LYS A 305 17.63 4.96 11.24
C LYS A 305 16.97 6.18 11.86
N VAL A 306 16.86 6.22 13.19
CA VAL A 306 16.15 7.27 13.92
C VAL A 306 17.06 7.85 15.00
N ASP A 307 16.74 9.06 15.46
CA ASP A 307 17.55 9.78 16.45
C ASP A 307 16.98 9.62 17.86
N THR A 308 15.67 9.42 17.98
CA THR A 308 15.00 9.12 19.25
C THR A 308 13.93 8.05 19.07
N GLU A 309 13.71 7.27 20.13
CA GLU A 309 12.65 6.29 20.22
C GLU A 309 11.82 6.51 21.49
N LEU A 310 10.49 6.44 21.35
CA LEU A 310 9.55 6.45 22.46
C LEU A 310 8.57 5.28 22.31
N PHE A 311 8.59 4.38 23.30
CA PHE A 311 7.64 3.28 23.37
C PHE A 311 6.40 3.71 24.17
N ILE A 312 5.24 3.38 23.64
CA ILE A 312 3.93 3.73 24.21
C ILE A 312 3.02 2.50 24.24
N ASP A 313 1.99 2.51 25.06
CA ASP A 313 1.01 1.41 25.13
C ASP A 313 -0.19 1.63 24.19
N SER A 314 -0.46 2.90 23.83
CA SER A 314 -1.56 3.27 22.92
C SER A 314 -1.30 4.58 22.19
N TYR A 315 -1.27 4.52 20.86
CA TYR A 315 -1.21 5.72 20.03
C TYR A 315 -2.38 6.68 20.31
N TYR A 316 -3.59 6.15 20.45
CA TYR A 316 -4.79 6.96 20.65
C TYR A 316 -4.69 7.83 21.91
N TYR A 317 -4.35 7.21 23.05
CA TYR A 317 -4.28 7.93 24.31
C TYR A 317 -3.09 8.88 24.37
N PHE A 318 -1.96 8.51 23.75
CA PHE A 318 -0.80 9.40 23.67
C PHE A 318 -1.09 10.68 22.90
N ILE A 319 -1.69 10.57 21.71
CA ILE A 319 -2.05 11.76 20.91
C ILE A 319 -3.16 12.58 21.60
N LYS A 320 -4.13 11.94 22.25
CA LYS A 320 -5.11 12.65 23.07
C LYS A 320 -4.46 13.43 24.22
N ALA A 321 -3.45 12.86 24.88
CA ALA A 321 -2.70 13.57 25.93
C ALA A 321 -1.98 14.80 25.37
N LEU A 322 -1.36 14.70 24.19
CA LEU A 322 -0.76 15.84 23.49
C LEU A 322 -1.81 16.92 23.17
N ASN A 323 -2.94 16.54 22.56
CA ASN A 323 -4.02 17.47 22.21
C ASN A 323 -4.60 18.16 23.46
N PHE A 324 -4.83 17.39 24.54
CA PHE A 324 -5.23 17.92 25.84
C PHE A 324 -4.23 18.95 26.34
N TYR A 325 -2.94 18.62 26.32
CA TYR A 325 -1.88 19.47 26.83
C TYR A 325 -1.80 20.81 26.07
N PHE A 326 -1.78 20.77 24.73
CA PHE A 326 -1.72 21.97 23.89
C PHE A 326 -2.90 22.92 24.18
N ILE A 327 -4.11 22.36 24.29
CA ILE A 327 -5.32 23.13 24.59
C ILE A 327 -5.32 23.67 26.01
N LYS A 328 -4.96 22.86 27.00
CA LYS A 328 -4.92 23.27 28.42
C LYS A 328 -3.88 24.36 28.68
N LYS A 329 -2.73 24.32 27.99
CA LYS A 329 -1.67 25.33 28.11
C LYS A 329 -1.82 26.51 27.14
N ASN A 330 -2.89 26.54 26.35
CA ASN A 330 -3.15 27.58 25.34
C ASN A 330 -1.99 27.73 24.31
N LEU A 331 -1.34 26.62 23.98
CA LEU A 331 -0.29 26.53 22.97
C LEU A 331 -0.93 26.24 21.60
N LEU A 332 -1.70 27.21 21.10
CA LEU A 332 -2.60 27.05 19.96
C LEU A 332 -2.22 27.99 18.84
N ASN A 333 -2.25 27.51 17.59
CA ASN A 333 -2.17 28.40 16.44
C ASN A 333 -3.53 29.04 16.17
N ARG A 334 -3.84 30.12 16.91
CA ARG A 334 -5.16 30.77 16.84
C ARG A 334 -5.49 31.34 15.47
N MET A 335 -4.50 31.93 14.79
CA MET A 335 -4.67 32.43 13.43
C MET A 335 -5.14 31.32 12.48
N PHE A 336 -4.52 30.13 12.53
CA PHE A 336 -4.94 29.00 11.71
C PHE A 336 -6.31 28.47 12.12
N ILE A 337 -6.54 28.26 13.41
CA ILE A 337 -7.80 27.70 13.93
C ILE A 337 -8.98 28.59 13.52
N ASP A 338 -8.91 29.89 13.76
CA ASP A 338 -10.04 30.80 13.53
C ASP A 338 -10.34 30.99 12.03
N SER A 339 -9.30 31.00 11.18
CA SER A 339 -9.45 31.26 9.74
C SER A 339 -9.68 30.00 8.90
N ARG A 340 -9.06 28.87 9.25
CA ARG A 340 -9.02 27.66 8.41
C ARG A 340 -9.79 26.48 8.99
N THR A 341 -10.33 26.58 10.21
CA THR A 341 -11.00 25.44 10.85
C THR A 341 -12.42 25.73 11.33
N GLU A 342 -13.17 24.66 11.60
CA GLU A 342 -14.51 24.67 12.21
C GLU A 342 -14.62 23.58 13.29
N GLY A 343 -15.57 23.72 14.22
CA GLY A 343 -15.81 22.72 15.29
C GLY A 343 -14.81 22.74 16.45
N PHE A 344 -13.89 23.71 16.50
CA PHE A 344 -12.84 23.75 17.52
C PHE A 344 -13.40 23.89 18.95
N GLU A 345 -14.39 24.74 19.19
CA GLU A 345 -14.90 24.97 20.55
C GLU A 345 -15.61 23.73 21.12
N GLU A 346 -16.35 23.00 20.30
CA GLU A 346 -16.96 21.71 20.68
C GLU A 346 -15.87 20.67 21.02
N TYR A 347 -14.85 20.55 20.16
CA TYR A 347 -13.73 19.65 20.41
C TYR A 347 -12.94 20.02 21.68
N LYS A 348 -12.69 21.31 21.90
CA LYS A 348 -12.01 21.82 23.11
C LYS A 348 -12.77 21.48 24.39
N GLN A 349 -14.10 21.60 24.37
CA GLN A 349 -14.91 21.21 25.52
C GLN A 349 -14.83 19.70 25.78
N ASP A 350 -14.80 18.89 24.72
CA ASP A 350 -14.75 17.43 24.87
C ASP A 350 -13.39 16.91 25.34
N ILE A 351 -12.31 17.36 24.70
CA ILE A 351 -10.95 16.87 24.98
C ILE A 351 -10.50 17.22 26.41
N LEU A 352 -11.06 18.27 27.02
CA LEU A 352 -10.74 18.70 28.40
C LEU A 352 -11.54 17.99 29.50
N LYS A 353 -12.52 17.14 29.15
CA LYS A 353 -13.28 16.33 30.13
C LYS A 353 -12.43 15.30 30.89
N PRO A 354 -11.59 14.47 30.24
CA PRO A 354 -10.76 13.48 30.94
C PRO A 354 -9.64 14.13 31.75
N ASN A 355 -9.09 13.39 32.72
CA ASN A 355 -7.86 13.77 33.44
C ASN A 355 -6.62 13.39 32.61
N LEU A 356 -5.65 14.31 32.49
CA LEU A 356 -4.37 14.08 31.82
C LEU A 356 -3.61 12.88 32.40
N ASP A 357 -3.58 12.69 33.72
CA ASP A 357 -2.87 11.57 34.35
C ASP A 357 -3.43 10.23 33.88
N SER A 358 -4.76 10.14 33.71
CA SER A 358 -5.41 8.94 33.18
C SER A 358 -5.12 8.70 31.69
N LEU A 359 -4.91 9.77 30.90
CA LEU A 359 -4.49 9.62 29.51
C LEU A 359 -3.04 9.14 29.43
N LEU A 360 -2.15 9.67 30.26
CA LEU A 360 -0.74 9.28 30.32
C LEU A 360 -0.56 7.84 30.79
N GLU A 361 -1.31 7.42 31.81
CA GLU A 361 -1.34 6.03 32.30
C GLU A 361 -1.73 5.07 31.18
N LYS A 362 -2.81 5.35 30.43
CA LYS A 362 -3.25 4.51 29.31
C LYS A 362 -2.32 4.55 28.10
N ALA A 363 -1.59 5.65 27.94
CA ALA A 363 -0.60 5.80 26.89
C ALA A 363 0.73 5.12 27.24
N GLY A 364 0.93 4.69 28.50
CA GLY A 364 2.18 4.07 28.95
C GLY A 364 3.37 5.03 29.02
N VAL A 365 3.14 6.34 29.16
CA VAL A 365 4.20 7.36 29.15
C VAL A 365 4.18 8.27 30.36
N THR A 366 5.33 8.83 30.70
CA THR A 366 5.46 9.87 31.71
C THR A 366 5.09 11.25 31.16
N TYR A 367 4.73 12.18 32.06
CA TYR A 367 4.50 13.57 31.69
C TYR A 367 5.74 14.20 31.03
N GLU A 368 6.95 13.89 31.49
CA GLU A 368 8.19 14.43 30.92
C GLU A 368 8.40 13.99 29.47
N GLN A 369 8.23 12.70 29.17
CA GLN A 369 8.32 12.17 27.80
C GLN A 369 7.31 12.86 26.87
N MET A 370 6.06 13.03 27.32
CA MET A 370 5.02 13.73 26.56
C MET A 370 5.40 15.20 26.31
N ILE A 371 5.94 15.90 27.32
CA ILE A 371 6.36 17.31 27.18
C ILE A 371 7.50 17.46 26.18
N THR A 372 8.47 16.54 26.17
CA THR A 372 9.59 16.56 25.22
C THR A 372 9.06 16.50 23.79
N VAL A 373 8.21 15.51 23.49
CA VAL A 373 7.57 15.39 22.16
C VAL A 373 6.74 16.62 21.82
N ALA A 374 5.93 17.13 22.76
CA ALA A 374 5.10 18.31 22.54
C ALA A 374 5.92 19.56 22.20
N LYS A 375 7.02 19.81 22.93
CA LYS A 375 7.91 20.95 22.69
C LYS A 375 8.61 20.83 21.34
N GLU A 376 9.18 19.67 21.03
CA GLU A 376 9.87 19.44 19.76
C GLU A 376 8.93 19.63 18.56
N PHE A 377 7.73 19.05 18.61
CA PHE A 377 6.75 19.17 17.53
C PHE A 377 6.24 20.60 17.35
N ASN A 378 6.00 21.32 18.44
CA ASN A 378 5.43 22.66 18.37
C ASN A 378 6.45 23.72 17.96
N ASN A 379 7.68 23.63 18.47
CA ASN A 379 8.73 24.62 18.22
C ASN A 379 9.27 24.57 16.79
N ASP A 380 9.24 23.39 16.15
CA ASP A 380 9.67 23.25 14.78
C ASP A 380 8.55 23.63 13.80
N GLN A 381 8.86 24.49 12.82
CA GLN A 381 7.91 24.91 11.79
C GLN A 381 7.74 23.87 10.68
N ASN A 382 8.80 23.14 10.36
CA ASN A 382 8.87 22.15 9.28
C ASN A 382 8.85 20.72 9.85
N ALA A 383 7.88 20.48 10.74
CA ALA A 383 7.64 19.18 11.34
C ALA A 383 6.55 18.40 10.59
N VAL A 384 6.83 17.14 10.27
CA VAL A 384 5.90 16.23 9.60
C VAL A 384 5.62 15.01 10.46
N ILE A 385 4.34 14.66 10.58
CA ILE A 385 3.87 13.41 11.19
C ILE A 385 3.68 12.39 10.06
N ILE A 386 4.41 11.28 10.10
CA ILE A 386 4.22 10.15 9.18
C ILE A 386 3.50 9.03 9.92
N PHE A 387 2.43 8.49 9.35
CA PHE A 387 1.73 7.34 9.90
C PHE A 387 1.13 6.46 8.81
N SER A 388 0.90 5.18 9.11
CA SER A 388 0.26 4.25 8.16
C SER A 388 -1.10 3.81 8.66
N GLU A 389 -2.10 3.86 7.77
CA GLU A 389 -3.45 3.37 8.06
C GLU A 389 -3.48 1.85 8.30
N LYS A 390 -2.42 1.12 7.97
CA LYS A 390 -2.28 -0.31 8.32
C LYS A 390 -2.20 -0.53 9.84
N TYR A 391 -1.49 0.35 10.56
CA TYR A 391 -1.25 0.23 12.01
C TYR A 391 -2.05 1.24 12.84
N ILE A 392 -2.37 2.41 12.28
CA ILE A 392 -3.14 3.45 12.94
C ILE A 392 -4.63 3.32 12.60
N ASN A 393 -5.46 3.21 13.64
CA ASN A 393 -6.91 3.16 13.50
C ASN A 393 -7.52 4.55 13.14
N ALA A 394 -8.79 4.54 12.75
CA ALA A 394 -9.51 5.70 12.25
C ALA A 394 -9.58 6.84 13.27
N GLU A 395 -9.91 6.52 14.52
CA GLU A 395 -10.00 7.49 15.60
C GLU A 395 -8.63 8.11 15.93
N THR A 396 -7.58 7.30 16.01
CA THR A 396 -6.21 7.80 16.21
C THR A 396 -5.77 8.68 15.04
N SER A 397 -6.09 8.32 13.80
CA SER A 397 -5.76 9.15 12.63
C SER A 397 -6.46 10.52 12.69
N ILE A 398 -7.69 10.58 13.21
CA ILE A 398 -8.39 11.85 13.46
C ILE A 398 -7.68 12.66 14.54
N GLU A 399 -7.24 12.04 15.63
CA GLU A 399 -6.55 12.77 16.70
C GLU A 399 -5.19 13.33 16.23
N LEU A 400 -4.48 12.62 15.35
CA LEU A 400 -3.29 13.13 14.66
C LEU A 400 -3.63 14.33 13.76
N TYR A 401 -4.75 14.25 13.05
CA TYR A 401 -5.26 15.35 12.24
C TYR A 401 -5.61 16.58 13.09
N ASN A 402 -6.29 16.38 14.22
CA ASN A 402 -6.61 17.41 15.20
C ASN A 402 -5.33 18.04 15.78
N LEU A 403 -4.30 17.24 16.09
CA LEU A 403 -3.00 17.72 16.55
C LEU A 403 -2.34 18.66 15.52
N ALA A 404 -2.35 18.28 14.25
CA ALA A 404 -1.82 19.10 13.17
C ALA A 404 -2.62 20.39 12.95
N MET A 405 -3.93 20.38 13.17
CA MET A 405 -4.78 21.59 13.14
C MET A 405 -4.52 22.51 14.35
N ILE A 406 -4.43 21.95 15.56
CA ILE A 406 -4.16 22.70 16.81
C ILE A 406 -2.88 23.52 16.69
N THR A 407 -1.85 22.89 16.12
CA THR A 407 -0.52 23.49 15.94
C THR A 407 -0.38 24.28 14.63
N GLY A 408 -1.40 24.28 13.77
CA GLY A 408 -1.42 24.99 12.49
C GLY A 408 -0.34 24.52 11.51
N LYS A 409 -0.05 23.22 11.51
CA LYS A 409 0.95 22.59 10.63
C LYS A 409 0.39 22.25 9.24
N LEU A 410 -0.93 22.07 9.11
CA LEU A 410 -1.56 21.73 7.84
C LEU A 410 -1.52 22.87 6.81
N GLY A 411 -1.40 22.51 5.53
CA GLY A 411 -1.47 23.45 4.40
C GLY A 411 -0.19 24.25 4.14
N LYS A 412 0.95 23.77 4.66
CA LYS A 412 2.28 24.37 4.49
C LYS A 412 3.21 23.39 3.78
N LYS A 413 4.28 23.90 3.16
CA LYS A 413 5.34 23.06 2.60
C LYS A 413 6.18 22.46 3.74
N ALA A 414 6.62 21.22 3.56
CA ALA A 414 7.47 20.50 4.54
C ALA A 414 6.92 20.49 5.98
N SER A 415 5.59 20.55 6.15
CA SER A 415 4.93 20.68 7.45
C SER A 415 3.52 20.12 7.38
N GLY A 416 3.13 19.29 8.34
CA GLY A 416 1.79 18.68 8.36
C GLY A 416 1.82 17.18 8.63
N ILE A 417 1.05 16.43 7.85
CA ILE A 417 0.94 14.97 7.99
C ILE A 417 1.28 14.27 6.68
N LEU A 418 1.69 13.01 6.77
CA LEU A 418 1.76 12.06 5.66
C LEU A 418 1.14 10.75 6.15
N SER A 419 -0.12 10.58 5.81
CA SER A 419 -0.85 9.32 5.99
C SER A 419 -0.53 8.42 4.81
N LEU A 420 0.06 7.26 5.08
CA LEU A 420 0.33 6.18 4.13
C LEU A 420 -0.89 5.25 4.11
N LYS A 421 -1.46 4.99 2.93
CA LYS A 421 -2.55 4.01 2.79
C LYS A 421 -2.02 2.58 2.92
N GLU A 422 -2.93 1.62 2.99
CA GLU A 422 -2.57 0.21 3.13
C GLU A 422 -2.07 -0.43 1.82
N LYS A 423 -2.60 0.01 0.66
CA LYS A 423 -2.30 -0.51 -0.68
C LYS A 423 -2.15 0.61 -1.71
N ASN A 424 -1.65 0.24 -2.89
CA ASN A 424 -1.42 1.10 -4.06
C ASN A 424 -2.65 1.90 -4.50
N ASN A 425 -3.84 1.29 -4.54
CA ASN A 425 -5.08 1.96 -4.94
C ASN A 425 -6.11 2.09 -3.80
N SER A 426 -5.66 2.02 -2.54
CA SER A 426 -6.55 2.22 -1.39
C SER A 426 -7.23 3.59 -1.41
N GLN A 427 -6.55 4.63 -1.91
CA GLN A 427 -7.16 5.94 -2.09
C GLN A 427 -8.22 5.93 -3.21
N GLY A 428 -8.01 5.13 -4.26
CA GLY A 428 -8.99 4.89 -5.32
C GLY A 428 -10.32 4.32 -4.82
N ILE A 429 -10.32 3.47 -3.79
CA ILE A 429 -11.58 2.98 -3.16
C ILE A 429 -12.44 4.16 -2.68
N PHE A 430 -11.83 5.14 -2.00
CA PHE A 430 -12.54 6.32 -1.51
C PHE A 430 -12.97 7.22 -2.67
N ASP A 431 -12.06 7.48 -3.61
CA ASP A 431 -12.29 8.42 -4.69
C ASP A 431 -13.33 7.90 -5.69
N MET A 432 -13.41 6.60 -5.93
CA MET A 432 -14.43 5.99 -6.79
C MET A 432 -15.74 5.71 -6.05
N GLY A 433 -15.80 5.95 -4.73
CA GLY A 433 -17.02 5.80 -3.94
C GLY A 433 -17.43 4.34 -3.71
N ALA A 434 -16.46 3.41 -3.67
CA ALA A 434 -16.65 2.00 -3.33
C ALA A 434 -16.82 1.80 -1.81
N MET A 435 -17.66 2.66 -1.23
CA MET A 435 -18.04 2.64 0.16
C MET A 435 -19.50 3.07 0.30
N PRO A 436 -20.22 2.55 1.30
CA PRO A 436 -21.67 2.75 1.39
C PRO A 436 -22.11 4.20 1.65
N CYS A 437 -21.22 4.98 2.28
CA CYS A 437 -21.51 6.35 2.72
C CYS A 437 -20.89 7.43 1.82
N ILE A 438 -20.19 7.03 0.77
CA ILE A 438 -19.37 7.90 -0.08
C ILE A 438 -19.79 7.69 -1.53
N ASP A 439 -19.82 8.79 -2.28
CA ASP A 439 -20.01 8.81 -3.73
C ASP A 439 -18.68 9.17 -4.42
N THR A 440 -18.62 8.98 -5.74
CA THR A 440 -17.44 9.35 -6.55
C THR A 440 -16.97 10.76 -6.19
N GLY A 441 -15.64 10.94 -6.06
CA GLY A 441 -15.01 12.15 -5.56
C GLY A 441 -14.88 12.23 -4.04
N SER A 442 -14.93 11.10 -3.33
CA SER A 442 -14.90 11.05 -1.86
C SER A 442 -16.02 11.89 -1.21
N ILE A 443 -17.19 11.99 -1.87
CA ILE A 443 -18.30 12.85 -1.43
C ILE A 443 -19.15 12.11 -0.40
N TYR A 444 -19.10 12.54 0.87
CA TYR A 444 -19.91 11.98 1.94
C TYR A 444 -21.39 12.39 1.84
N LYS A 445 -22.31 11.41 1.82
CA LYS A 445 -23.77 11.63 1.66
C LYS A 445 -24.55 11.74 2.97
N GLY A 446 -23.90 11.79 4.13
CA GLY A 446 -24.58 11.95 5.43
C GLY A 446 -25.01 10.65 6.11
N TYR A 447 -25.04 9.52 5.40
CA TYR A 447 -25.53 8.23 5.90
C TYR A 447 -24.41 7.34 6.46
N LYS A 448 -24.65 6.56 7.54
CA LYS A 448 -23.65 5.71 8.22
C LYS A 448 -23.99 4.20 8.20
N PRO A 449 -24.13 3.53 7.05
CA PRO A 449 -24.51 2.11 7.00
C PRO A 449 -23.36 1.13 7.25
N ASP A 450 -22.09 1.58 7.25
CA ASP A 450 -20.92 0.69 7.41
C ASP A 450 -20.98 -0.21 8.66
N LYS A 451 -21.55 0.28 9.76
CA LYS A 451 -21.66 -0.49 11.01
C LYS A 451 -22.67 -1.65 10.93
N LYS A 452 -23.54 -1.66 9.92
CA LYS A 452 -24.57 -2.70 9.76
C LYS A 452 -24.15 -3.82 8.81
N ILE A 453 -23.16 -3.61 7.94
CA ILE A 453 -22.76 -4.61 6.93
C ILE A 453 -22.40 -5.95 7.57
N ILE A 454 -21.44 -5.97 8.51
CA ILE A 454 -21.02 -7.22 9.15
C ILE A 454 -22.19 -7.90 9.89
N PRO A 455 -22.97 -7.21 10.74
CA PRO A 455 -24.19 -7.79 11.31
C PRO A 455 -25.18 -8.35 10.28
N SER A 456 -25.38 -7.66 9.15
CA SER A 456 -26.30 -8.07 8.09
C SER A 456 -25.80 -9.27 7.30
N MET A 457 -24.49 -9.37 7.04
CA MET A 457 -23.85 -10.58 6.50
C MET A 457 -24.07 -11.78 7.44
N LYS A 458 -23.75 -11.63 8.73
CA LYS A 458 -23.97 -12.69 9.74
C LYS A 458 -25.44 -13.11 9.88
N LYS A 459 -26.40 -12.22 9.62
CA LYS A 459 -27.84 -12.52 9.64
C LYS A 459 -28.34 -13.19 8.36
N GLY A 460 -27.64 -13.03 7.23
CA GLY A 460 -28.10 -13.48 5.92
C GLY A 460 -29.06 -12.49 5.26
N ASP A 461 -28.94 -11.19 5.57
CA ASP A 461 -29.76 -10.14 4.95
C ASP A 461 -29.38 -9.94 3.48
N TYR A 462 -28.12 -10.27 3.12
CA TYR A 462 -27.63 -10.23 1.74
C TYR A 462 -27.78 -11.62 1.10
N LYS A 463 -28.59 -11.71 0.04
CA LYS A 463 -28.80 -12.93 -0.74
C LYS A 463 -27.76 -13.14 -1.80
N ASN A 464 -27.22 -12.06 -2.35
CA ASN A 464 -26.12 -12.11 -3.29
C ASN A 464 -24.94 -11.29 -2.76
N ILE A 465 -23.76 -11.89 -2.77
CA ILE A 465 -22.50 -11.25 -2.37
C ILE A 465 -21.54 -11.34 -3.55
N PHE A 466 -20.96 -10.20 -3.95
CA PHE A 466 -19.99 -10.12 -5.03
C PHE A 466 -18.68 -9.55 -4.50
N ILE A 467 -17.57 -10.26 -4.68
CA ILE A 467 -16.25 -9.88 -4.19
C ILE A 467 -15.29 -9.79 -5.38
N PHE A 468 -14.69 -8.63 -5.59
CA PHE A 468 -13.75 -8.38 -6.68
C PHE A 468 -12.38 -7.99 -6.13
N GLY A 469 -11.38 -8.82 -6.39
CA GLY A 469 -9.98 -8.53 -6.06
C GLY A 469 -9.66 -8.52 -4.56
N GLU A 470 -10.43 -9.23 -3.73
CA GLU A 470 -10.17 -9.38 -2.28
C GLU A 470 -10.32 -10.84 -1.83
N ASP A 471 -9.52 -11.22 -0.83
CA ASP A 471 -9.56 -12.52 -0.15
C ASP A 471 -9.76 -12.33 1.37
N PRO A 472 -10.96 -11.90 1.82
CA PRO A 472 -11.22 -11.66 3.24
C PRO A 472 -11.00 -12.89 4.12
N ILE A 473 -11.35 -14.10 3.68
CA ILE A 473 -11.18 -15.32 4.50
C ILE A 473 -9.70 -15.65 4.65
N GLY A 474 -8.94 -15.68 3.54
CA GLY A 474 -7.54 -16.07 3.56
C GLY A 474 -6.63 -15.06 4.26
N THR A 475 -7.06 -13.82 4.39
CA THR A 475 -6.31 -12.73 5.06
C THR A 475 -6.87 -12.35 6.44
N ALA A 476 -7.87 -13.08 6.94
CA ALA A 476 -8.50 -12.81 8.22
C ALA A 476 -7.52 -12.98 9.39
N LYS A 477 -7.57 -12.06 10.37
CA LYS A 477 -6.91 -12.25 11.68
C LYS A 477 -7.58 -13.35 12.51
N ASP A 478 -8.90 -13.48 12.37
CA ASP A 478 -9.69 -14.58 12.91
C ASP A 478 -10.50 -15.20 11.77
N ILE A 479 -9.97 -16.30 11.23
CA ILE A 479 -10.56 -17.03 10.10
C ILE A 479 -11.96 -17.53 10.46
N ASN A 480 -12.18 -18.01 11.68
CA ASN A 480 -13.48 -18.53 12.11
C ASN A 480 -14.52 -17.41 12.17
N GLU A 481 -14.15 -16.25 12.72
CA GLU A 481 -15.04 -15.09 12.73
C GLU A 481 -15.42 -14.67 11.31
N VAL A 482 -14.46 -14.49 10.40
CA VAL A 482 -14.75 -14.00 9.04
C VAL A 482 -15.51 -15.04 8.22
N THR A 483 -15.15 -16.32 8.32
CA THR A 483 -15.88 -17.41 7.65
C THR A 483 -17.35 -17.44 8.07
N SER A 484 -17.66 -17.14 9.34
CA SER A 484 -19.04 -17.08 9.83
C SER A 484 -19.92 -15.97 9.21
N TRP A 485 -19.32 -15.04 8.46
CA TRP A 485 -20.07 -13.99 7.75
C TRP A 485 -20.69 -14.53 6.45
N PHE A 486 -20.19 -15.67 5.97
CA PHE A 486 -20.63 -16.35 4.77
C PHE A 486 -21.44 -17.61 5.11
N GLY A 487 -22.07 -18.18 4.09
CA GLY A 487 -22.82 -19.44 4.15
C GLY A 487 -24.34 -19.29 4.31
N LYS A 488 -24.85 -18.05 4.47
CA LYS A 488 -26.29 -17.76 4.54
C LYS A 488 -26.85 -17.06 3.30
N GLN A 489 -25.97 -16.54 2.45
CA GLN A 489 -26.31 -16.01 1.14
C GLN A 489 -26.76 -17.14 0.21
N ASP A 490 -27.55 -16.81 -0.81
CA ASP A 490 -28.03 -17.76 -1.82
C ASP A 490 -27.08 -17.83 -3.04
N PHE A 491 -26.19 -16.83 -3.17
CA PHE A 491 -25.19 -16.77 -4.23
C PHE A 491 -23.96 -15.93 -3.82
N LEU A 492 -22.77 -16.50 -3.95
CA LEU A 492 -21.47 -15.85 -3.74
C LEU A 492 -20.64 -15.87 -5.03
N VAL A 493 -20.23 -14.69 -5.48
CA VAL A 493 -19.31 -14.53 -6.62
C VAL A 493 -17.98 -13.98 -6.12
N VAL A 494 -16.89 -14.59 -6.56
CA VAL A 494 -15.52 -14.10 -6.32
C VAL A 494 -14.83 -13.90 -7.67
N GLN A 495 -14.25 -12.73 -7.89
CA GLN A 495 -13.37 -12.47 -9.03
C GLN A 495 -11.93 -12.29 -8.51
N ASP A 496 -11.03 -13.20 -8.88
CA ASP A 496 -9.63 -13.17 -8.41
C ASP A 496 -8.69 -13.86 -9.43
N TYR A 497 -7.38 -13.79 -9.19
CA TYR A 497 -6.34 -14.42 -10.03
C TYR A 497 -6.24 -15.93 -9.79
N PHE A 498 -6.44 -16.37 -8.55
CA PHE A 498 -6.22 -17.74 -8.10
C PHE A 498 -7.41 -18.23 -7.27
N ILE A 499 -7.50 -19.54 -7.04
CA ILE A 499 -8.50 -20.11 -6.13
C ILE A 499 -8.02 -19.86 -4.69
N THR A 500 -8.33 -18.68 -4.17
CA THR A 500 -8.05 -18.24 -2.80
C THR A 500 -8.98 -18.90 -1.77
N GLU A 501 -8.74 -18.71 -0.47
CA GLU A 501 -9.62 -19.27 0.58
C GLU A 501 -11.05 -18.74 0.44
N THR A 502 -11.22 -17.45 0.10
CA THR A 502 -12.54 -16.89 -0.19
C THR A 502 -13.15 -17.48 -1.46
N ALA A 503 -12.35 -17.68 -2.52
CA ALA A 503 -12.84 -18.26 -3.77
C ALA A 503 -13.31 -19.71 -3.60
N LYS A 504 -12.72 -20.50 -2.68
CA LYS A 504 -13.19 -21.87 -2.38
C LYS A 504 -14.64 -21.90 -1.87
N GLU A 505 -15.07 -20.85 -1.19
CA GLU A 505 -16.44 -20.71 -0.67
C GLU A 505 -17.43 -20.20 -1.73
N ALA A 506 -16.95 -19.70 -2.87
CA ALA A 506 -17.79 -19.11 -3.91
C ALA A 506 -18.65 -20.15 -4.65
N ASP A 507 -19.82 -19.71 -5.09
CA ASP A 507 -20.66 -20.46 -6.03
C ASP A 507 -20.16 -20.27 -7.46
N LEU A 508 -19.70 -19.06 -7.79
CA LEU A 508 -19.13 -18.71 -9.09
C LEU A 508 -17.80 -17.97 -8.90
N ILE A 509 -16.76 -18.43 -9.60
CA ILE A 509 -15.49 -17.72 -9.68
C ILE A 509 -15.35 -17.12 -11.09
N LEU A 510 -15.06 -15.82 -11.15
CA LEU A 510 -14.72 -15.12 -12.39
C LEU A 510 -13.19 -14.91 -12.46
N PRO A 511 -12.54 -15.16 -13.61
CA PRO A 511 -11.11 -14.92 -13.75
C PRO A 511 -10.82 -13.41 -13.80
N ALA A 512 -9.84 -12.94 -13.02
CA ALA A 512 -9.42 -11.53 -13.02
C ALA A 512 -8.18 -11.27 -13.91
N SER A 513 -8.18 -10.17 -14.65
CA SER A 513 -7.01 -9.68 -15.42
C SER A 513 -5.99 -8.99 -14.52
N TYR A 514 -4.70 -9.16 -14.82
CA TYR A 514 -3.65 -8.37 -14.16
C TYR A 514 -3.73 -6.91 -14.61
N ALA A 515 -3.24 -5.98 -13.78
CA ALA A 515 -3.23 -4.56 -14.14
C ALA A 515 -2.48 -4.31 -15.47
N ILE A 516 -1.37 -5.01 -15.74
CA ILE A 516 -0.60 -4.88 -16.97
C ILE A 516 -1.28 -5.45 -18.24
N GLU A 517 -2.45 -6.09 -18.09
CA GLU A 517 -3.24 -6.68 -19.18
C GLU A 517 -4.39 -5.79 -19.66
N SER A 518 -4.59 -4.67 -18.97
CA SER A 518 -5.61 -3.67 -19.29
C SER A 518 -5.01 -2.27 -19.14
N ASP A 519 -5.64 -1.30 -19.81
CA ASP A 519 -5.43 0.09 -19.45
C ASP A 519 -6.10 0.38 -18.11
N GLY A 520 -5.67 1.44 -17.44
CA GLY A 520 -6.35 1.94 -16.26
C GLY A 520 -5.52 2.95 -15.47
N SER A 521 -5.98 3.23 -14.25
CA SER A 521 -5.26 4.11 -13.35
C SER A 521 -5.32 3.65 -11.89
N PHE A 522 -4.29 4.03 -11.14
CA PHE A 522 -4.25 3.92 -9.68
C PHE A 522 -4.12 5.29 -9.04
N THR A 523 -4.72 5.45 -7.88
CA THR A 523 -4.63 6.63 -7.04
C THR A 523 -3.85 6.29 -5.77
N ASN A 524 -2.65 6.87 -5.66
CA ASN A 524 -1.77 6.60 -4.53
C ASN A 524 -2.15 7.40 -3.28
N THR A 525 -1.38 7.24 -2.21
CA THR A 525 -1.60 7.95 -0.93
C THR A 525 -1.57 9.48 -1.03
N GLN A 526 -0.91 10.04 -2.05
CA GLN A 526 -0.85 11.49 -2.31
C GLN A 526 -1.99 11.99 -3.19
N ARG A 527 -2.94 11.12 -3.54
CA ARG A 527 -4.02 11.37 -4.51
C ARG A 527 -3.48 11.69 -5.91
N VAL A 528 -2.27 11.24 -6.21
CA VAL A 528 -1.74 11.28 -7.58
C VAL A 528 -2.39 10.13 -8.34
N ILE A 529 -3.16 10.49 -9.35
CA ILE A 529 -3.76 9.53 -10.29
C ILE A 529 -2.69 9.22 -11.34
N GLN A 530 -2.27 7.97 -11.38
CA GLN A 530 -1.24 7.47 -12.28
C GLN A 530 -1.90 6.54 -13.30
N GLN A 531 -1.94 6.99 -14.55
CA GLN A 531 -2.44 6.19 -15.66
C GLN A 531 -1.34 5.25 -16.18
N PHE A 532 -1.76 4.09 -16.66
CA PHE A 532 -0.90 3.13 -17.33
C PHE A 532 -1.67 2.45 -18.47
N GLU A 533 -0.91 2.02 -19.46
CA GLU A 533 -1.43 1.34 -20.65
C GLU A 533 -1.24 -0.17 -20.53
N LYS A 534 -2.07 -0.92 -21.24
CA LYS A 534 -1.91 -2.36 -21.43
C LYS A 534 -0.51 -2.68 -21.99
N GLN A 535 0.22 -3.57 -21.31
CA GLN A 535 1.57 -3.98 -21.71
C GLN A 535 1.61 -5.33 -22.43
N ILE A 536 0.71 -6.25 -22.04
CA ILE A 536 0.62 -7.62 -22.55
C ILE A 536 -0.82 -8.02 -22.83
N ASP A 537 -1.01 -9.01 -23.71
CA ASP A 537 -2.32 -9.60 -23.93
C ASP A 537 -2.71 -10.52 -22.77
N SER A 538 -3.97 -10.42 -22.33
CA SER A 538 -4.51 -11.32 -21.31
C SER A 538 -4.74 -12.71 -21.90
N PRO A 539 -4.42 -13.80 -21.17
CA PRO A 539 -4.88 -15.14 -21.54
C PRO A 539 -6.39 -15.33 -21.30
N ILE A 540 -7.04 -14.38 -20.63
CA ILE A 540 -8.47 -14.37 -20.32
C ILE A 540 -9.23 -13.79 -21.52
N LYS A 541 -10.32 -14.45 -21.93
CA LYS A 541 -11.11 -14.01 -23.09
C LYS A 541 -11.72 -12.62 -22.92
N PHE A 542 -12.20 -12.31 -21.72
CA PHE A 542 -12.70 -10.99 -21.36
C PHE A 542 -11.98 -10.51 -20.12
N ASN A 543 -11.26 -9.39 -20.21
CA ASN A 543 -10.61 -8.77 -19.06
C ASN A 543 -11.65 -8.18 -18.08
N ASN A 544 -11.20 -7.66 -16.94
CA ASN A 544 -12.12 -7.13 -15.91
C ASN A 544 -13.03 -6.01 -16.45
N PHE A 545 -12.47 -5.06 -17.22
CA PHE A 545 -13.24 -3.98 -17.85
C PHE A 545 -14.32 -4.54 -18.77
N GLU A 546 -13.99 -5.49 -19.65
CA GLU A 546 -14.94 -6.09 -20.58
C GLU A 546 -16.04 -6.87 -19.84
N GLN A 547 -15.69 -7.63 -18.80
CA GLN A 547 -16.67 -8.34 -17.96
C GLN A 547 -17.65 -7.36 -17.30
N LEU A 548 -17.15 -6.27 -16.71
CA LEU A 548 -17.96 -5.24 -16.06
C LEU A 548 -18.80 -4.45 -17.06
N SER A 549 -18.27 -4.14 -18.23
CA SER A 549 -19.00 -3.46 -19.31
C SER A 549 -20.16 -4.32 -19.82
N ILE A 550 -19.95 -5.62 -20.03
CA ILE A 550 -21.03 -6.56 -20.41
C ILE A 550 -22.14 -6.60 -19.35
N LEU A 551 -21.78 -6.58 -18.06
CA LEU A 551 -22.75 -6.51 -16.97
C LEU A 551 -23.51 -5.17 -16.97
N ASN A 552 -22.81 -4.05 -17.12
CA ASN A 552 -23.42 -2.72 -17.21
C ASN A 552 -24.41 -2.62 -18.37
N ASP A 553 -24.06 -3.15 -19.53
CA ASP A 553 -24.93 -3.20 -20.72
C ASP A 553 -26.21 -4.00 -20.46
N LYS A 554 -26.10 -5.16 -19.78
CA LYS A 554 -27.28 -5.96 -19.39
C LYS A 554 -28.24 -5.18 -18.48
N PHE A 555 -27.73 -4.22 -17.70
CA PHE A 555 -28.53 -3.33 -16.86
C PHE A 555 -28.89 -2.00 -17.52
N LYS A 556 -28.60 -1.83 -18.83
CA LYS A 556 -28.91 -0.65 -19.63
C LYS A 556 -28.26 0.64 -19.09
N LEU A 557 -27.09 0.50 -18.48
CA LEU A 557 -26.27 1.64 -18.08
C LEU A 557 -25.56 2.24 -19.30
N THR A 558 -24.95 3.42 -19.15
CA THR A 558 -24.14 4.03 -20.21
C THR A 558 -23.04 3.04 -20.62
N ALA A 559 -23.03 2.68 -21.90
CA ALA A 559 -22.01 1.83 -22.48
C ALA A 559 -20.70 2.60 -22.62
N HIS A 560 -19.58 1.93 -22.36
CA HIS A 560 -18.23 2.44 -22.55
C HIS A 560 -17.53 1.61 -23.61
N SER A 561 -16.92 2.28 -24.59
CA SER A 561 -16.18 1.59 -25.65
C SER A 561 -14.73 1.31 -25.26
N SER A 562 -14.20 2.06 -24.28
CA SER A 562 -12.84 1.94 -23.79
C SER A 562 -12.73 2.29 -22.31
N VAL A 563 -11.64 1.87 -21.68
CA VAL A 563 -11.26 2.29 -20.32
C VAL A 563 -11.11 3.81 -20.23
N ASN A 564 -10.63 4.45 -21.30
CA ASN A 564 -10.50 5.91 -21.35
C ASN A 564 -11.87 6.62 -21.27
N ASP A 565 -12.94 6.05 -21.84
CA ASP A 565 -14.28 6.63 -21.72
C ASP A 565 -14.74 6.63 -20.25
N VAL A 566 -14.43 5.56 -19.52
CA VAL A 566 -14.69 5.46 -18.08
C VAL A 566 -13.88 6.50 -17.31
N PHE A 567 -12.59 6.64 -17.63
CA PHE A 567 -11.72 7.63 -17.02
C PHE A 567 -12.24 9.06 -17.22
N MET A 568 -12.73 9.38 -18.42
CA MET A 568 -13.34 10.68 -18.70
C MET A 568 -14.61 10.91 -17.88
N GLU A 569 -15.50 9.91 -17.78
CA GLU A 569 -16.70 10.00 -16.93
C GLU A 569 -16.34 10.19 -15.45
N ILE A 570 -15.33 9.49 -14.95
CA ILE A 570 -14.80 9.70 -13.59
C ILE A 570 -14.34 11.15 -13.43
N GLY A 571 -13.58 11.67 -14.40
CA GLY A 571 -13.08 13.04 -14.40
C GLY A 571 -14.18 14.10 -14.29
N GLU A 572 -15.34 13.88 -14.91
CA GLU A 572 -16.51 14.76 -14.80
C GLU A 572 -17.13 14.75 -13.39
N LYS A 573 -17.02 13.64 -12.67
CA LYS A 573 -17.58 13.46 -11.31
C LYS A 573 -16.62 13.88 -10.20
N LEU A 574 -15.30 13.85 -10.44
CA LEU A 574 -14.31 14.24 -9.44
C LEU A 574 -14.36 15.75 -9.16
N PRO A 575 -14.39 16.18 -7.88
CA PRO A 575 -14.47 17.60 -7.56
C PRO A 575 -13.18 18.32 -7.97
N LEU A 576 -13.32 19.37 -8.78
CA LEU A 576 -12.23 20.32 -8.99
C LEU A 576 -11.84 20.95 -7.63
N ARG A 577 -10.54 20.96 -7.35
CA ARG A 577 -9.86 21.39 -6.11
C ARG A 577 -10.66 22.46 -5.33
N ARG A 578 -11.25 22.08 -4.18
CA ARG A 578 -11.96 23.03 -3.29
C ARG A 578 -10.97 23.76 -2.38
N LEU A 579 -10.46 24.89 -2.84
CA LEU A 579 -9.51 25.73 -2.07
C LEU A 579 -10.12 26.35 -0.79
N ASP A 580 -11.46 26.45 -0.72
CA ASP A 580 -12.16 27.22 0.31
C ASP A 580 -12.74 26.38 1.47
N LYS A 581 -12.58 25.05 1.45
CA LYS A 581 -13.16 24.22 2.52
C LYS A 581 -12.31 24.32 3.79
N LYS A 582 -12.93 24.75 4.89
CA LYS A 582 -12.33 24.70 6.23
C LYS A 582 -12.09 23.25 6.66
N PHE A 583 -11.05 23.03 7.45
CA PHE A 583 -10.81 21.76 8.10
C PHE A 583 -11.70 21.62 9.33
N SER A 584 -12.33 20.46 9.52
CA SER A 584 -13.28 20.25 10.62
C SER A 584 -12.62 19.45 11.74
N PHE A 585 -12.62 19.99 12.96
CA PHE A 585 -12.31 19.22 14.15
C PHE A 585 -13.35 18.11 14.34
N LYS A 586 -12.88 16.91 14.70
CA LYS A 586 -13.75 15.76 14.95
C LYS A 586 -13.50 15.21 16.34
N ILE A 587 -14.58 14.94 17.07
CA ILE A 587 -14.53 14.32 18.39
C ILE A 587 -14.45 12.81 18.23
N THR A 588 -13.51 12.20 18.95
CA THR A 588 -13.37 10.75 19.08
C THR A 588 -13.67 10.33 20.52
N ASN A 589 -14.37 9.20 20.70
CA ASN A 589 -14.85 8.80 22.03
C ASN A 589 -14.03 7.66 22.64
N LYS A 590 -13.51 6.76 21.81
CA LYS A 590 -12.73 5.60 22.27
C LYS A 590 -11.79 5.16 21.16
N GLU A 591 -10.72 4.48 21.57
CA GLU A 591 -9.89 3.73 20.65
C GLU A 591 -10.68 2.56 20.05
N GLN A 592 -10.67 2.44 18.73
CA GLN A 592 -11.18 1.27 18.06
C GLN A 592 -10.03 0.28 17.81
N THR A 593 -10.12 -0.91 18.40
CA THR A 593 -9.05 -1.92 18.32
C THR A 593 -9.25 -2.94 17.20
N LYS A 594 -10.42 -2.98 16.55
CA LYS A 594 -10.79 -4.10 15.68
C LYS A 594 -10.46 -3.82 14.20
N SER A 595 -9.32 -4.35 13.76
CA SER A 595 -9.05 -4.65 12.35
C SER A 595 -9.30 -6.15 12.12
N TYR A 596 -9.99 -6.51 11.04
CA TYR A 596 -10.36 -7.90 10.74
C TYR A 596 -9.36 -8.61 9.82
N PHE A 597 -8.59 -7.86 9.04
CA PHE A 597 -7.78 -8.37 7.95
C PHE A 597 -6.33 -7.93 8.10
N ASN A 598 -5.44 -8.78 7.62
CA ASN A 598 -4.05 -8.45 7.32
C ASN A 598 -3.91 -8.22 5.81
N HIS A 599 -2.74 -7.74 5.38
CA HIS A 599 -2.35 -7.66 3.97
C HIS A 599 -3.34 -6.91 3.06
N GLY A 600 -4.12 -5.95 3.57
CA GLY A 600 -5.10 -5.20 2.77
C GLY A 600 -6.26 -6.03 2.23
N ALA A 601 -6.54 -7.20 2.81
CA ALA A 601 -7.44 -8.21 2.24
C ALA A 601 -7.00 -8.72 0.85
N ASP A 602 -5.70 -8.69 0.55
CA ASP A 602 -5.14 -9.06 -0.74
C ASP A 602 -4.25 -10.31 -0.64
N TYR A 603 -4.67 -11.39 -1.32
CA TYR A 603 -3.94 -12.66 -1.40
C TYR A 603 -2.52 -12.52 -1.96
N ILE A 604 -2.25 -11.63 -2.92
CA ILE A 604 -0.93 -11.46 -3.53
C ILE A 604 0.07 -10.86 -2.55
N VAL A 605 -0.39 -9.97 -1.68
CA VAL A 605 0.44 -9.42 -0.61
C VAL A 605 0.73 -10.49 0.44
N LYS A 606 -0.30 -11.24 0.86
CA LYS A 606 -0.14 -12.37 1.79
C LYS A 606 0.84 -13.42 1.24
N ARG A 607 0.63 -13.86 -0.01
CA ARG A 607 1.48 -14.84 -0.70
C ARG A 607 2.93 -14.38 -0.71
N PHE A 608 3.18 -13.13 -1.07
CA PHE A 608 4.53 -12.58 -1.03
C PHE A 608 5.10 -12.63 0.38
N ASP A 609 4.39 -12.11 1.39
CA ASP A 609 4.92 -12.06 2.76
C ASP A 609 5.21 -13.48 3.31
N GLU A 610 4.35 -14.46 3.04
CA GLU A 610 4.53 -15.87 3.45
C GLU A 610 5.71 -16.54 2.72
N GLU A 611 5.78 -16.44 1.39
CA GLU A 611 6.91 -16.95 0.59
C GLU A 611 8.22 -16.26 0.99
N PHE A 612 8.15 -14.95 1.27
CA PHE A 612 9.27 -14.14 1.71
C PHE A 612 9.87 -14.67 3.01
N GLU A 613 9.04 -14.78 4.05
CA GLU A 613 9.45 -15.31 5.35
C GLU A 613 9.90 -16.76 5.29
N GLN A 614 9.25 -17.59 4.47
CA GLN A 614 9.59 -19.00 4.34
C GLN A 614 11.01 -19.20 3.81
N ARG A 615 11.51 -18.35 2.91
CA ARG A 615 12.89 -18.49 2.40
C ARG A 615 13.97 -18.18 3.44
N PHE A 616 13.65 -17.53 4.55
CA PHE A 616 14.60 -17.28 5.65
C PHE A 616 14.60 -18.41 6.70
N LYS A 617 13.67 -19.36 6.63
CA LYS A 617 13.58 -20.54 7.49
C LYS A 617 14.22 -21.74 6.80
#